data_AF-A0AAW4XPB2-F1
#
_entry.id   AF-A0AAW4XPB2-F1
#
_cell.length_a   1.000
_cell.length_b   1.000
_cell.length_c   1.000
_cell.angle_alpha   90.00
_cell.angle_beta   90.00
_cell.angle_gamma   90.00
#
_symmetry.space_group_name_H-M   'P 1'
#
loop_
_entity.id
_entity.type
_entity.pdbx_description
1 polymer ?
#
loop_
_entity_poly.entity_id
_entity_poly.type
_entity_poly.pdbx_seq_one_letter_code
_entity_poly.pdbx_strand_id
1 'polypeptide(L)' 'MSALTERIDSALGESDWDDQDLLTIDEARGRLDEEIAALDVQIAASPDENAAARLVARRDAINAVRVTIAAGPTELARAD' A
#
# COMPACT_ATOMS: atom_id res chain seq x y z
N MET A 1 -31.30 -17.24 -18.11
CA MET A 1 -29.83 -17.30 -17.88
C MET A 1 -29.42 -18.76 -17.90
N SER A 2 -28.28 -19.09 -18.51
CA SER A 2 -27.87 -20.48 -18.80
C SER A 2 -27.24 -21.14 -17.57
N ALA A 3 -27.50 -22.43 -17.35
CA ALA A 3 -26.87 -23.24 -16.30
C ALA A 3 -25.33 -23.33 -16.41
N LEU A 4 -24.77 -22.94 -17.56
CA LEU A 4 -23.33 -22.80 -17.75
C LEU A 4 -22.76 -21.59 -17.02
N THR A 5 -23.49 -20.47 -16.98
CA THR A 5 -23.06 -19.22 -16.34
C THR A 5 -23.00 -19.42 -14.82
N GLU A 6 -24.03 -20.02 -14.24
CA GLU A 6 -24.14 -20.29 -12.80
C GLU A 6 -23.04 -21.25 -12.27
N ARG A 7 -22.57 -22.18 -13.11
CA ARG A 7 -21.45 -23.09 -12.79
C ARG A 7 -20.08 -22.41 -12.83
N ILE A 8 -19.91 -21.36 -13.63
CA ILE A 8 -18.64 -20.62 -13.74
C ILE A 8 -18.49 -19.70 -12.52
N ASP A 9 -19.54 -18.96 -12.17
CA ASP A 9 -19.51 -18.04 -11.02
C ASP A 9 -19.31 -18.79 -9.69
N SER A 10 -19.95 -19.96 -9.53
CA SER A 10 -19.73 -20.81 -8.34
C SER A 10 -18.31 -21.39 -8.24
N ALA A 11 -17.57 -21.51 -9.35
CA ALA A 11 -16.22 -22.09 -9.36
C ALA A 11 -15.12 -21.04 -9.16
N LEU A 12 -15.39 -19.79 -9.55
CA LEU A 12 -14.46 -18.67 -9.40
C LEU A 12 -14.66 -17.90 -8.08
N GLY A 13 -15.77 -18.16 -7.38
CA GLY A 13 -16.16 -17.36 -6.21
C GLY A 13 -16.80 -16.03 -6.64
N GLU A 14 -17.44 -15.36 -5.70
CA GLU A 14 -17.93 -13.99 -5.92
C GLU A 14 -16.71 -13.07 -6.12
N SER A 15 -16.72 -12.26 -7.19
CA SER A 15 -15.63 -11.35 -7.52
C SER A 15 -15.52 -10.25 -6.47
N ASP A 16 -14.50 -10.32 -5.62
CA ASP A 16 -14.17 -9.30 -4.61
C ASP A 16 -13.48 -8.06 -5.23
N TRP A 17 -13.26 -8.07 -6.54
CA TRP A 17 -12.71 -6.94 -7.29
C TRP A 17 -13.58 -5.68 -7.20
N ASP A 18 -14.89 -5.83 -7.03
CA ASP A 18 -15.83 -4.71 -6.92
C ASP A 18 -15.84 -4.07 -5.52
N ASP A 19 -15.28 -4.75 -4.52
CA ASP A 19 -15.20 -4.28 -3.13
C ASP A 19 -13.85 -3.61 -2.79
N GLN A 20 -12.93 -3.50 -3.75
CA GLN A 20 -11.64 -2.85 -3.53
C GLN A 20 -11.82 -1.33 -3.51
N ASP A 21 -11.78 -0.75 -2.31
CA ASP A 21 -11.68 0.70 -2.10
C ASP A 21 -10.26 1.16 -2.50
N LEU A 22 -10.05 1.28 -3.82
CA LEU A 22 -8.77 1.67 -4.40
C LEU A 22 -8.45 3.11 -4.02
N LEU A 23 -7.35 3.30 -3.28
CA LEU A 23 -6.89 4.62 -2.93
C LEU A 23 -6.42 5.39 -4.16
N THR A 24 -6.80 6.65 -4.23
CA THR A 24 -6.12 7.61 -5.11
C THR A 24 -4.64 7.75 -4.70
N ILE A 25 -3.80 8.19 -5.64
CA ILE A 25 -2.37 8.44 -5.35
C ILE A 25 -2.21 9.45 -4.20
N ASP A 26 -3.07 10.46 -4.12
CA ASP A 26 -3.03 11.47 -3.07
C ASP A 26 -3.44 10.89 -1.71
N GLU A 27 -4.47 10.03 -1.65
CA GLU A 27 -4.85 9.33 -0.41
C GLU A 27 -3.78 8.35 0.05
N ALA A 28 -3.19 7.59 -0.89
CA ALA A 28 -2.08 6.69 -0.58
C ALA A 28 -0.89 7.48 -0.04
N ARG A 29 -0.55 8.61 -0.66
CA ARG A 29 0.50 9.52 -0.18
C ARG A 29 0.20 10.05 1.23
N GLY A 30 -1.02 10.49 1.49
CA GLY A 30 -1.44 10.97 2.80
C GLY A 30 -1.24 9.92 3.89
N ARG A 31 -1.67 8.68 3.64
CA ARG A 31 -1.47 7.56 4.60
C ARG A 31 0.01 7.24 4.84
N LEU A 32 0.86 7.29 3.80
CA LEU A 32 2.30 7.08 3.96
C LEU A 32 2.94 8.23 4.77
N ASP A 33 2.49 9.47 4.58
CA ASP A 33 2.95 10.63 5.36
C ASP A 33 2.58 10.51 6.85
N GLU A 34 1.36 10.06 7.16
CA GLU A 34 0.91 9.79 8.53
C GLU A 34 1.74 8.68 9.21
N GLU A 35 2.00 7.58 8.51
CA GLU A 35 2.80 6.47 9.04
C GLU A 35 4.26 6.87 9.28
N ILE A 36 4.86 7.69 8.40
CA ILE A 36 6.21 8.23 8.61
C ILE A 36 6.25 9.10 9.87
N ALA A 37 5.27 10.00 10.04
CA ALA A 37 5.19 10.85 11.23
C ALA A 37 5.04 10.01 12.52
N ALA A 38 4.22 8.97 12.49
CA ALA A 38 4.05 8.05 13.61
C ALA A 38 5.35 7.30 13.94
N LEU A 39 6.11 6.88 12.93
CA LEU A 39 7.40 6.22 13.11
C LEU A 39 8.44 7.17 13.69
N ASP A 40 8.49 8.44 13.26
CA ASP A 40 9.42 9.43 13.81
C ASP A 40 9.17 9.66 15.32
N VAL A 41 7.91 9.70 15.75
CA VAL A 41 7.55 9.76 17.17
C VAL A 41 8.02 8.51 17.93
N GLN A 42 7.80 7.32 17.36
CA GLN A 42 8.22 6.05 17.99
C GLN A 42 9.74 5.93 18.08
N ILE A 43 10.48 6.38 17.06
CA ILE A 43 11.95 6.40 17.06
C ILE A 43 12.45 7.32 18.17
N ALA A 44 11.92 8.54 18.28
CA ALA A 44 12.32 9.50 19.31
C ALA A 44 12.01 9.02 20.74
N ALA A 45 10.96 8.21 20.89
CA ALA A 45 10.55 7.64 22.18
C ALA A 45 11.24 6.31 22.52
N SER A 46 11.97 5.68 21.60
CA SER A 46 12.54 4.35 21.80
C SER A 46 13.80 4.39 22.67
N PRO A 47 13.81 3.74 23.85
CA PRO A 47 15.00 3.64 24.69
C PRO A 47 15.97 2.52 24.25
N ASP A 48 15.54 1.62 23.35
CA ASP A 48 16.35 0.54 22.79
C ASP A 48 16.86 0.93 21.40
N GLU A 49 18.18 1.00 21.25
CA GLU A 49 18.87 1.33 20.00
C GLU A 49 18.58 0.32 18.89
N ASN A 50 18.47 -0.97 19.20
CA ASN A 50 18.17 -2.00 18.20
C ASN A 50 16.71 -1.89 17.71
N ALA A 51 15.78 -1.57 18.62
CA ALA A 51 14.40 -1.30 18.24
C ALA A 51 14.31 -0.02 17.39
N ALA A 52 15.00 1.05 17.78
CA ALA A 52 15.06 2.29 17.02
C ALA A 52 15.62 2.07 15.60
N ALA A 53 16.70 1.29 15.46
CA ALA A 53 17.28 0.97 14.15
C ALA A 53 16.29 0.24 13.22
N ARG A 54 15.47 -0.69 13.74
CA ARG A 54 14.41 -1.36 12.97
C ARG A 54 13.31 -0.39 12.54
N LEU A 55 12.92 0.54 13.42
CA LEU A 55 11.93 1.57 13.10
C LEU A 55 12.45 2.53 12.04
N VAL A 56 13.72 2.94 12.11
CA VAL A 56 14.38 3.76 11.08
C VAL A 56 14.38 3.03 9.74
N ALA A 57 14.81 1.76 9.70
CA ALA A 57 14.82 0.97 8.47
C ALA A 57 13.41 0.86 7.84
N ARG A 58 12.37 0.71 8.68
CA ARG A 58 10.98 0.70 8.22
C ARG A 58 10.55 2.06 7.66
N ARG A 59 10.86 3.15 8.36
CA ARG A 59 10.54 4.51 7.91
C ARG A 59 11.20 4.80 6.56
N ASP A 60 12.46 4.43 6.40
CA ASP A 60 13.21 4.66 5.16
C ASP A 60 12.62 3.87 3.98
N ALA A 61 12.18 2.63 4.21
CA ALA A 61 11.49 1.83 3.20
C ALA A 61 10.15 2.47 2.78
N ILE A 62 9.36 2.96 3.74
CA ILE A 62 8.08 3.64 3.47
C ILE A 62 8.32 4.94 2.71
N ASN A 63 9.33 5.71 3.10
CA ASN A 63 9.69 6.94 2.40
C ASN A 63 10.11 6.67 0.94
N ALA A 64 10.83 5.58 0.67
CA ALA A 64 11.15 5.19 -0.70
C ALA A 64 9.90 4.90 -1.54
N VAL A 65 8.90 4.23 -0.97
CA VAL A 65 7.60 3.99 -1.62
C VAL A 65 6.88 5.31 -1.87
N ARG A 66 6.82 6.19 -0.86
CA ARG A 66 6.19 7.51 -0.97
C ARG A 66 6.78 8.34 -2.11
N VAL A 67 8.11 8.37 -2.23
CA VAL A 67 8.79 9.05 -3.33
C VAL A 67 8.44 8.43 -4.69
N THR A 68 8.36 7.09 -4.74
CA THR A 68 8.03 6.37 -5.97
C THR A 68 6.60 6.66 -6.45
N ILE A 69 5.61 6.67 -5.55
CA ILE A 69 4.22 6.98 -5.94
C ILE A 69 4.07 8.45 -6.39
N ALA A 70 4.86 9.37 -5.81
CA ALA A 70 4.87 10.78 -6.17
C ALA A 70 5.51 11.03 -7.55
N ALA A 71 6.43 10.17 -7.98
CA ALA A 71 7.00 10.20 -9.33
C ALA A 71 6.01 9.73 -10.42
N GLY A 72 4.85 9.18 -10.01
CA GLY A 72 3.83 8.66 -10.88
C GLY A 72 4.16 7.26 -11.44
N PRO A 73 3.29 6.70 -12.29
CA PRO A 73 3.50 5.37 -12.86
C PRO A 73 4.82 5.32 -13.63
N THR A 74 5.59 4.25 -13.38
CA THR A 74 6.83 3.95 -14.10
C THR A 74 6.53 3.68 -15.57
N GLU A 75 7.55 3.68 -16.43
CA GLU A 75 7.38 3.35 -17.86
C GLU A 75 6.70 2.00 -18.08
N LEU A 76 6.94 1.02 -17.19
CA LEU A 76 6.30 -0.29 -17.21
C LEU A 76 4.78 -0.23 -16.99
N ALA A 77 4.29 0.76 -16.24
CA ALA A 77 2.87 0.98 -15.99
C ALA A 77 2.20 1.88 -17.06
N ARG A 78 2.97 2.40 -18.03
CA ARG A 78 2.50 3.22 -19.15
C ARG A 78 2.52 2.48 -20.50
N ALA A 79 2.93 1.21 -20.51
CA ALA A 79 2.92 0.39 -21.72
C ALA A 79 1.48 -0.09 -21.98
N ASP A 80 0.89 0.41 -23.07
CA ASP A 80 -0.41 0.02 -23.61
C ASP A 80 -0.45 -1.45 -24.09
#